data_AF-A0A1S2LNZ2-F1
#
_entry.id   AF-A0A1S2LNZ2-F1
#
_cell.length_a   1.000
_cell.length_b   1.000
_cell.length_c   1.000
_cell.angle_alpha   90.00
_cell.angle_beta   90.00
_cell.angle_gamma   90.00
#
_symmetry.space_group_name_H-M   'P 1'
#
loop_
_entity.id
_entity.type
_entity.pdbx_description
1 polymer ?
#
loop_
_entity_poly.entity_id
_entity_poly.type
_entity_poly.pdbx_seq_one_letter_code
_entity_poly.pdbx_strand_id
1 'polypeptide(L)' 'MTLNKYNFDEMDMEFILDVQFELEKHFGKDASTILVQSDFLKRLADDPMYVHHYDETYWADRIRALHEKKSSSTVN' A
#
# COMPACT_ATOMS: atom_id res chain seq x y z
N MET A 1 -3.08 5.65 23.61
CA MET A 1 -2.76 5.68 22.17
C MET A 1 -3.83 4.90 21.47
N THR A 2 -4.75 5.57 20.77
CA THR A 2 -5.90 4.93 20.11
C THR A 2 -5.48 4.33 18.78
N LEU A 3 -5.29 3.01 18.76
CA LEU A 3 -5.02 2.15 17.61
C LEU A 3 -6.28 1.89 16.73
N ASN A 4 -7.30 2.77 16.77
CA ASN A 4 -8.56 2.61 16.02
C ASN A 4 -8.70 3.67 14.92
N LYS A 5 -7.70 3.82 14.03
CA LYS A 5 -7.81 4.79 12.93
C LYS A 5 -8.42 4.20 11.66
N TYR A 6 -8.37 2.88 11.50
CA TYR A 6 -8.85 2.18 10.33
C TYR A 6 -9.81 1.05 10.76
N ASN A 7 -10.95 0.95 10.08
CA ASN A 7 -11.92 -0.10 10.29
C ASN A 7 -11.94 -0.98 9.03
N PHE A 8 -10.93 -1.85 8.93
CA PHE A 8 -10.80 -2.80 7.82
C PHE A 8 -11.62 -4.05 8.09
N ASP A 9 -12.35 -4.51 7.08
CA ASP A 9 -13.02 -5.80 7.12
C ASP A 9 -12.13 -6.94 6.60
N GLU A 10 -12.67 -8.15 6.50
CA GLU A 10 -11.92 -9.32 6.03
C GLU A 10 -11.42 -9.15 4.59
N MET A 11 -12.24 -8.56 3.71
CA MET A 11 -11.89 -8.33 2.30
C MET A 11 -10.78 -7.31 2.18
N ASP A 12 -10.83 -6.25 2.98
CA ASP A 12 -9.75 -5.26 3.06
C ASP A 12 -8.42 -5.90 3.50
N MET A 13 -8.47 -6.80 4.49
CA MET A 13 -7.27 -7.49 4.99
C MET A 13 -6.68 -8.44 3.96
N GLU A 14 -7.51 -9.20 3.24
CA GLU A 14 -7.05 -10.04 2.11
C GLU A 14 -6.38 -9.18 1.04
N PHE A 15 -7.03 -8.09 0.64
CA PHE A 15 -6.49 -7.20 -0.39
C PHE A 15 -5.18 -6.52 0.02
N ILE A 16 -5.05 -6.13 1.30
CA ILE A 16 -3.79 -5.59 1.85
C ILE A 16 -2.65 -6.62 1.72
N LEU A 17 -2.93 -7.89 2.02
CA LEU A 17 -1.94 -8.97 1.92
C LEU A 17 -1.55 -9.25 0.48
N ASP A 18 -2.50 -9.21 -0.46
CA ASP A 18 -2.24 -9.41 -1.89
C ASP A 18 -1.36 -8.27 -2.44
N VAL A 19 -1.65 -7.01 -2.09
CA VAL A 19 -0.80 -5.87 -2.45
C VAL A 19 0.60 -6.01 -1.84
N GLN A 20 0.71 -6.45 -0.59
CA GLN A 20 2.02 -6.71 0.04
C GLN A 20 2.79 -7.79 -0.73
N PHE A 21 2.13 -8.89 -1.10
CA PHE A 21 2.75 -9.99 -1.85
C PHE A 21 3.29 -9.52 -3.21
N GLU A 22 2.55 -8.66 -3.92
CA GLU A 22 3.04 -8.06 -5.16
C GLU A 22 4.26 -7.14 -4.91
N LEU A 23 4.26 -6.36 -3.83
CA LEU A 23 5.41 -5.52 -3.46
C LEU A 23 6.65 -6.34 -3.07
N GLU A 24 6.48 -7.51 -2.45
CA GLU A 24 7.57 -8.41 -2.08
C GLU A 24 8.39 -8.87 -3.29
N LYS A 25 7.76 -8.98 -4.47
CA LYS A 25 8.46 -9.30 -5.73
C LYS A 25 9.49 -8.24 -6.13
N HIS A 26 9.32 -6.99 -5.68
CA HIS A 26 10.19 -5.86 -6.01
C HIS A 26 11.14 -5.47 -4.87
N PHE A 27 10.67 -5.53 -3.63
CA PHE A 27 11.38 -4.99 -2.46
C PHE A 27 11.72 -6.04 -1.40
N GLY A 28 11.30 -7.30 -1.60
CA GLY A 28 11.51 -8.39 -0.66
C GLY A 28 11.01 -8.02 0.74
N LYS A 29 11.86 -8.21 1.74
CA LYS A 29 11.54 -7.95 3.16
C LYS A 29 11.10 -6.51 3.47
N ASP A 30 11.43 -5.54 2.62
CA ASP A 30 11.12 -4.13 2.85
C ASP A 30 9.69 -3.77 2.40
N ALA A 31 9.00 -4.68 1.70
CA ALA A 31 7.64 -4.47 1.15
C ALA A 31 6.63 -4.02 2.21
N SER A 32 6.60 -4.68 3.38
CA SER A 32 5.70 -4.31 4.48
C SER A 32 5.95 -2.87 4.97
N THR A 33 7.22 -2.46 5.07
CA THR A 33 7.59 -1.11 5.49
C THR A 33 7.17 -0.08 4.43
N ILE A 34 7.40 -0.38 3.15
CA ILE A 34 7.03 0.50 2.02
C ILE A 34 5.50 0.64 1.94
N LEU A 35 4.75 -0.45 2.09
CA LEU A 35 3.29 -0.45 2.12
C LEU A 35 2.76 0.46 3.24
N VAL A 36 3.24 0.27 4.48
CA VAL A 36 2.81 1.05 5.66
C VAL A 36 3.19 2.54 5.53
N GLN A 37 4.31 2.86 4.87
CA GLN A 37 4.73 4.24 4.61
C GLN A 37 4.01 4.89 3.42
N SER A 38 3.30 4.11 2.61
CA SER A 38 2.49 4.63 1.50
C SER A 38 1.16 5.18 1.99
N ASP A 39 0.48 5.95 1.13
CA ASP A 39 -0.88 6.41 1.40
C ASP A 39 -1.96 5.32 1.18
N PHE A 40 -1.57 4.09 0.85
CA PHE A 40 -2.51 3.01 0.49
C PHE A 40 -3.52 2.69 1.60
N LEU A 41 -3.05 2.40 2.81
CA LEU A 41 -3.93 2.07 3.94
C LEU A 41 -4.90 3.21 4.28
N LYS A 42 -4.41 4.44 4.16
CA LYS A 42 -5.26 5.62 4.33
C LYS A 42 -6.32 5.70 3.23
N ARG A 43 -5.93 5.47 1.98
CA ARG A 43 -6.84 5.50 0.83
C ARG A 43 -7.90 4.41 0.91
N LEU A 44 -7.54 3.22 1.36
CA LEU A 44 -8.46 2.11 1.58
C LEU A 44 -9.49 2.45 2.66
N ALA A 45 -9.07 3.10 3.75
CA ALA A 45 -9.99 3.55 4.79
C ALA A 45 -10.88 4.72 4.36
N ASP A 46 -10.35 5.65 3.55
CA ASP A 46 -11.08 6.85 3.12
C ASP A 46 -12.07 6.56 1.96
N ASP A 47 -11.71 5.64 1.04
CA ASP A 47 -12.49 5.32 -0.16
C ASP A 47 -12.24 3.85 -0.61
N PRO A 48 -12.82 2.87 0.09
CA PRO A 48 -12.60 1.45 -0.21
C PRO A 48 -13.14 1.05 -1.59
N MET A 49 -14.24 1.66 -2.04
CA MET A 49 -14.80 1.41 -3.38
C MET A 49 -13.83 1.77 -4.50
N TYR A 50 -13.12 2.90 -4.37
CA TYR A 50 -12.07 3.26 -5.32
C TYR A 50 -10.89 2.30 -5.26
N VAL A 51 -10.51 1.85 -4.06
CA VAL A 51 -9.36 0.94 -3.91
C VAL A 51 -9.65 -0.42 -4.53
N HIS A 52 -10.79 -1.03 -4.19
CA HIS A 52 -11.25 -2.32 -4.72
C HIS A 52 -11.69 -2.27 -6.20
N HIS A 53 -11.75 -1.09 -6.82
CA HIS A 53 -11.97 -0.98 -8.27
C HIS A 53 -10.74 -1.42 -9.09
N TYR A 54 -9.56 -1.34 -8.48
CA TYR A 54 -8.30 -1.76 -9.11
C TYR A 54 -7.78 -3.02 -8.42
N ASP A 55 -6.95 -3.79 -9.15
CA ASP A 55 -6.31 -4.98 -8.62
C ASP A 55 -5.06 -4.66 -7.77
N GLU A 56 -4.55 -5.70 -7.13
CA GLU A 56 -3.35 -5.67 -6.29
C GLU A 56 -2.10 -5.24 -7.07
N THR A 57 -2.02 -5.62 -8.35
CA THR A 57 -0.89 -5.29 -9.23
C THR A 57 -0.83 -3.79 -9.49
N TYR A 58 -1.97 -3.17 -9.82
CA TYR A 58 -2.08 -1.72 -10.00
C TYR A 58 -1.60 -0.96 -8.76
N TRP A 59 -2.03 -1.39 -7.57
CA TRP A 59 -1.65 -0.73 -6.33
C TRP A 59 -0.18 -0.92 -6.00
N ALA A 60 0.38 -2.11 -6.19
CA ALA A 60 1.80 -2.37 -6.01
C ALA A 60 2.66 -1.49 -6.95
N ASP A 61 2.27 -1.38 -8.23
CA ASP A 61 2.94 -0.53 -9.21
C ASP A 61 2.88 0.95 -8.83
N ARG A 62 1.71 1.42 -8.37
CA ARG A 62 1.52 2.80 -7.94
C ARG A 62 2.38 3.13 -6.71
N ILE A 63 2.40 2.23 -5.72
CA ILE A 63 3.22 2.39 -4.51
C ILE A 63 4.70 2.42 -4.86
N ARG A 64 5.16 1.49 -5.71
CA ARG A 64 6.54 1.42 -6.22
C ARG A 64 6.96 2.71 -6.89
N ALA A 65 6.18 3.20 -7.86
CA ALA A 65 6.49 4.42 -8.60
C ALA A 65 6.61 5.65 -7.68
N LEU A 66 5.74 5.77 -6.68
CA LEU A 66 5.79 6.86 -5.70
C LEU A 66 7.01 6.76 -4.79
N HIS A 67 7.35 5.54 -4.34
CA HIS A 67 8.51 5.29 -3.50
C HIS A 67 9.83 5.61 -4.22
N GLU A 68 9.98 5.17 -5.47
CA GLU A 68 11.15 5.47 -6.31
C GLU A 68 11.28 6.96 -6.61
N LYS A 69 10.16 7.65 -6.86
CA LYS A 69 10.15 9.12 -7.04
C LYS A 69 10.59 9.87 -5.79
N LYS A 70 10.13 9.43 -4.60
CA LYS A 70 10.56 10.02 -3.32
C LYS A 70 12.05 9.78 -3.06
N SER A 71 12.55 8.60 -3.40
CA SER A 71 13.95 8.22 -3.24
C SER A 71 14.87 9.05 -4.14
N SER A 72 14.48 9.28 -5.40
CA SER A 72 15.23 10.14 -6.34
C SER A 72 15.21 11.63 -5.98
N SER A 73 14.16 12.10 -5.29
CA SER A 73 14.06 13.49 -4.83
C SER A 73 14.92 13.80 -3.60
N THR A 74 15.46 12.78 -2.93
CA THR A 74 16.24 12.93 -1.68
C THR A 74 17.76 12.97 -1.94
N VAL A 75 18.20 12.84 -3.20
CA VAL A 75 19.63 12.79 -3.60
C VAL A 75 20.13 14.11 -4.20
N ASN A 76 19.37 15.22 -4.09
CA ASN A 76 19.80 16.56 -4.53
C ASN A 76 19.89 17.54 -3.35
#